data_AF-A0A855K4M1-F1
#
_entry.id   AF-A0A855K4M1-F1
#
_cell.length_a   1.000
_cell.length_b   1.000
_cell.length_c   1.000
_cell.angle_alpha   90.00
_cell.angle_beta   90.00
_cell.angle_gamma   90.00
#
_symmetry.space_group_name_H-M   'P 1'
#
loop_
_entity.id
_entity.type
_entity.pdbx_description
1 polymer ?
#
loop_
_entity_poly.entity_id
_entity_poly.type
_entity_poly.pdbx_seq_one_letter_code
_entity_poly.pdbx_strand_id
1 'polypeptide(L)'
;AMKLGSKQTMQVEVISTGSLGLDIALGVGGLPRGRVIEIYGPESSGKTTLALHVIAEAQKGGGTAAFVDAEHALDPVYAKKLGVNIDE
;
A
#
# COMPACT_ATOMS: atom_id res chain seq x y z
N ALA A 1 -9.23 31.15 -12.44
CA ALA A 1 -10.18 30.02 -12.32
C ALA A 1 -9.52 28.78 -12.92
N MET A 2 -9.34 27.71 -12.15
CA MET A 2 -8.92 26.41 -12.71
C MET A 2 -10.06 25.87 -13.57
N LYS A 3 -9.77 25.53 -14.83
CA LYS A 3 -10.75 24.94 -15.77
C LYS A 3 -10.73 23.42 -15.62
N LEU A 4 -11.90 22.80 -15.49
CA LEU A 4 -12.04 21.36 -15.69
C LEU A 4 -11.52 21.01 -17.09
N GLY A 5 -10.53 20.10 -17.17
CA GLY A 5 -10.00 19.59 -18.44
C GLY A 5 -8.65 20.16 -18.90
N SER A 6 -8.08 21.16 -18.19
CA SER A 6 -6.64 21.42 -18.35
C SER A 6 -5.88 20.24 -17.74
N LYS A 7 -5.45 19.28 -18.58
CA LYS A 7 -4.56 18.17 -18.20
C LYS A 7 -3.20 18.74 -17.78
N GLN A 8 -3.11 19.34 -16.61
CA GLN A 8 -1.92 19.15 -15.81
C GLN A 8 -2.02 17.72 -15.31
N THR A 9 -1.15 16.85 -15.81
CA THR A 9 -0.89 15.57 -15.15
C THR A 9 -0.43 15.91 -13.73
N MET A 10 -1.36 15.93 -12.79
CA MET A 10 -1.01 16.03 -11.38
C MET A 10 -0.12 14.82 -11.11
N GLN A 11 1.13 15.06 -10.76
CA GLN A 11 2.01 13.99 -10.31
C GLN A 11 1.35 13.41 -9.06
N VAL A 12 0.82 12.19 -9.20
CA VAL A 12 0.21 11.47 -8.08
C VAL A 12 1.35 10.80 -7.35
N GLU A 13 1.59 11.19 -6.11
CA GLU A 13 2.50 10.45 -5.26
C GLU A 13 1.94 9.05 -4.99
N VAL A 14 2.79 8.04 -5.08
CA VAL A 14 2.40 6.63 -4.93
C VAL A 14 3.25 5.91 -3.88
N ILE A 15 2.74 4.79 -3.39
CA ILE A 15 3.47 3.81 -2.58
C ILE A 15 3.48 2.50 -3.37
N SER A 16 4.64 1.89 -3.60
CA SER A 16 4.72 0.60 -4.29
C SER A 16 3.95 -0.46 -3.53
N THR A 17 3.34 -1.41 -4.24
CA THR A 17 2.67 -2.55 -3.63
C THR A 17 3.64 -3.65 -3.21
N GLY A 18 4.95 -3.49 -3.47
CA GLY A 18 5.95 -4.54 -3.34
C GLY A 18 5.90 -5.58 -4.46
N SER A 19 5.07 -5.37 -5.49
CA SER A 19 4.92 -6.25 -6.64
C SER A 19 4.98 -5.44 -7.93
N LEU A 20 6.08 -5.58 -8.66
CA LEU A 20 6.31 -4.85 -9.92
C LEU A 20 5.16 -5.05 -10.93
N GLY A 21 4.62 -6.28 -11.02
CA GLY A 21 3.51 -6.57 -11.93
C GLY A 21 2.24 -5.82 -11.56
N LEU A 22 1.95 -5.68 -10.26
CA LEU A 22 0.77 -4.94 -9.80
C LEU A 22 0.97 -3.42 -9.94
N ASP A 23 2.15 -2.91 -9.62
CA ASP A 23 2.50 -1.50 -9.79
C ASP A 23 2.35 -1.04 -11.26
N ILE A 24 2.79 -1.88 -12.20
CA ILE A 24 2.59 -1.66 -13.64
C ILE A 24 1.10 -1.71 -13.99
N ALA A 25 0.37 -2.71 -13.50
CA ALA A 25 -1.06 -2.87 -13.80
C ALA A 25 -1.92 -1.70 -13.29
N LEU A 26 -1.53 -1.06 -12.18
CA LEU A 26 -2.18 0.13 -11.65
C LEU A 26 -1.95 1.38 -12.52
N GLY A 27 -1.00 1.35 -13.46
CA GLY A 27 -0.72 2.41 -14.43
C GLY A 27 -0.04 3.67 -13.88
N VAL A 28 -0.10 3.88 -12.56
CA VAL A 28 0.56 4.99 -11.85
C VAL A 28 1.79 4.56 -11.06
N GLY A 29 2.14 3.27 -11.07
CA GLY A 29 3.33 2.73 -10.41
C GLY A 29 3.15 2.39 -8.93
N GLY A 30 1.92 2.30 -8.43
CA GLY A 30 1.62 1.92 -7.05
C GLY A 30 0.27 2.43 -6.55
N LEU A 31 0.06 2.37 -5.24
CA LEU A 31 -1.14 2.88 -4.59
C LEU A 31 -1.04 4.42 -4.43
N PRO A 32 -2.02 5.20 -4.92
CA PRO A 32 -2.01 6.66 -4.80
C PRO A 32 -2.17 7.14 -3.36
N ARG A 33 -1.32 8.07 -2.94
CA ARG A 33 -1.43 8.73 -1.63
C ARG A 33 -2.68 9.60 -1.54
N GLY A 34 -3.22 9.73 -0.32
CA GLY A 34 -4.39 10.55 -0.04
C GLY A 34 -5.71 10.00 -0.62
N ARG A 35 -5.75 8.69 -0.94
CA ARG A 35 -6.92 7.99 -1.48
C ARG A 35 -7.26 6.77 -0.65
N VAL A 36 -8.53 6.37 -0.70
CA VAL A 36 -9.00 5.10 -0.13
C VAL A 36 -8.78 4.00 -1.16
N ILE A 37 -8.16 2.90 -0.72
CA ILE A 37 -7.94 1.70 -1.52
C ILE A 37 -8.65 0.53 -0.83
N GLU A 38 -9.38 -0.27 -1.61
CA GLU A 38 -10.01 -1.50 -1.15
C GLU A 38 -9.34 -2.71 -1.81
N ILE A 39 -8.89 -3.66 -0.98
CA ILE A 39 -8.35 -4.95 -1.43
C ILE A 39 -9.29 -6.02 -0.90
N TYR A 40 -10.06 -6.65 -1.78
CA TYR A 40 -11.02 -7.69 -1.42
C TYR A 40 -10.69 -9.01 -2.12
N GLY A 41 -11.21 -10.11 -1.59
CA GLY A 41 -10.98 -11.45 -2.10
C GLY A 41 -11.24 -12.55 -1.08
N PRO A 42 -11.21 -13.83 -1.50
CA PRO A 42 -11.45 -14.98 -0.64
C PRO A 42 -10.52 -15.05 0.57
N GLU A 43 -10.89 -15.86 1.57
CA GLU A 43 -9.97 -16.22 2.65
C GLU A 43 -8.67 -16.81 2.08
N SER A 44 -7.53 -16.52 2.71
CA SER A 44 -6.21 -16.96 2.25
C SER A 44 -5.78 -16.48 0.85
N SER A 45 -6.47 -15.49 0.26
CA SER A 45 -6.08 -14.92 -1.05
C SER A 45 -4.89 -13.96 -1.00
N GLY A 46 -4.28 -13.74 0.17
CA GLY A 46 -3.11 -12.87 0.34
C GLY A 46 -3.41 -11.38 0.58
N LYS A 47 -4.64 -11.00 0.93
CA LYS A 47 -5.03 -9.60 1.19
C LYS A 47 -4.12 -8.93 2.25
N THR A 48 -4.01 -9.55 3.41
CA THR A 48 -3.19 -9.05 4.52
C THR A 48 -1.71 -9.05 4.16
N THR A 49 -1.23 -10.08 3.45
CA THR A 49 0.15 -10.14 2.94
C THR A 49 0.45 -8.95 2.02
N LEU A 50 -0.45 -8.63 1.09
CA LEU A 50 -0.31 -7.47 0.20
C LEU A 50 -0.31 -6.14 0.98
N ALA A 51 -1.22 -5.99 1.95
CA ALA A 51 -1.25 -4.80 2.80
C ALA A 51 0.05 -4.62 3.62
N LEU A 52 0.62 -5.72 4.14
CA LEU A 52 1.90 -5.68 4.85
C LEU A 52 3.07 -5.33 3.92
N HIS A 53 3.07 -5.79 2.67
CA HIS A 53 4.07 -5.34 1.68
C HIS A 53 3.97 -3.85 1.39
N VAL A 54 2.75 -3.31 1.23
CA VAL A 54 2.53 -1.86 1.06
C VAL A 54 3.07 -1.09 2.28
N ILE A 55 2.85 -1.60 3.49
CA ILE A 55 3.39 -0.99 4.72
C ILE A 55 4.92 -1.00 4.72
N ALA A 56 5.53 -2.13 4.36
CA ALA A 56 6.99 -2.25 4.28
C ALA A 56 7.57 -1.25 3.25
N GLU A 57 6.94 -1.09 2.08
CA GLU A 57 7.34 -0.10 1.07
C GLU A 57 7.13 1.34 1.56
N ALA A 58 6.05 1.62 2.28
CA ALA A 58 5.82 2.93 2.90
C ALA A 58 6.91 3.27 3.93
N GLN A 59 7.29 2.31 4.76
CA GLN A 59 8.34 2.46 5.78
C GLN A 59 9.73 2.62 5.14
N LYS A 60 10.05 1.87 4.08
CA LYS A 60 11.29 2.05 3.31
C LYS A 60 11.43 3.47 2.74
N GLY A 61 10.30 4.09 2.37
CA GLY A 61 10.23 5.49 1.96
C GLY A 61 10.33 6.51 3.10
N GLY A 62 10.60 6.08 4.34
CA GLY A 62 10.64 6.93 5.54
C GLY A 62 9.27 7.31 6.10
N GLY A 63 8.20 6.66 5.64
CA GLY A 63 6.84 6.88 6.14
C GLY A 63 6.53 6.07 7.40
N THR A 64 5.50 6.49 8.14
CA THR A 64 4.93 5.75 9.26
C THR A 64 3.62 5.08 8.83
N ALA A 65 3.35 3.89 9.35
CA ALA A 65 2.12 3.15 9.09
C ALA A 65 1.38 2.85 10.39
N ALA A 66 0.06 2.82 10.31
CA ALA A 66 -0.79 2.30 11.38
C ALA A 66 -1.53 1.08 10.83
N PHE A 67 -1.61 0.01 11.63
CA PHE A 67 -2.37 -1.18 11.30
C PHE A 67 -3.49 -1.36 12.31
N VAL A 68 -4.73 -1.39 11.84
CA VAL A 68 -5.91 -1.65 12.67
C VAL A 68 -6.31 -3.10 12.45
N ASP A 69 -5.90 -3.98 13.37
CA ASP A 69 -6.24 -5.39 13.32
C ASP A 69 -7.64 -5.63 13.92
N ALA A 70 -8.66 -5.60 13.07
CA ALA A 70 -10.03 -5.91 13.47
C ALA A 70 -10.30 -7.43 13.55
N GLU A 71 -9.44 -8.27 12.95
CA GLU A 71 -9.60 -9.73 12.88
C GLU A 71 -8.83 -10.45 14.00
N HIS A 72 -7.99 -9.74 14.74
CA HIS A 72 -7.10 -10.28 15.79
C HIS A 72 -6.23 -11.44 15.27
N ALA A 73 -5.80 -11.35 14.01
CA ALA A 73 -5.13 -12.42 13.28
C ALA A 73 -3.73 -12.03 12.78
N LEU A 74 -3.26 -10.81 13.07
CA LEU A 74 -1.94 -10.37 12.64
C LEU A 74 -0.83 -11.13 13.38
N ASP A 75 0.11 -11.70 12.63
CA ASP A 75 1.35 -12.27 13.15
C ASP A 75 2.51 -11.25 12.99
N PRO A 76 3.03 -10.66 14.09
CA PRO A 76 4.15 -9.71 14.03
C PRO A 76 5.44 -10.34 13.47
N VAL A 77 5.67 -11.63 13.72
CA VAL A 77 6.85 -12.34 13.21
C VAL A 77 6.78 -12.47 11.69
N TYR A 78 5.59 -12.78 11.16
CA TYR A 78 5.36 -12.80 9.72
C TYR A 78 5.51 -11.40 9.10
N ALA A 79 4.92 -10.37 9.70
CA ALA A 79 5.07 -8.98 9.25
C ALA A 79 6.55 -8.55 9.15
N LYS A 80 7.36 -8.88 10.16
CA LYS A 80 8.81 -8.60 10.16
C LYS A 80 9.53 -9.29 9.01
N LYS A 81 9.19 -10.55 8.70
CA LYS A 81 9.75 -11.28 7.54
C LYS A 81 9.39 -10.65 6.20
N LEU A 82 8.26 -9.96 6.10
CA LEU A 82 7.86 -9.21 4.90
C LEU A 82 8.55 -7.84 4.80
N GLY A 83 9.35 -7.45 5.80
CA GLY A 83 10.10 -6.20 5.82
C GLY A 83 9.38 -5.06 6.55
N VAL A 84 8.32 -5.35 7.30
CA VAL A 84 7.68 -4.36 8.18
C VAL A 84 8.56 -4.11 9.40
N ASN A 85 8.86 -2.83 9.67
CA ASN A 85 9.40 -2.41 10.95
C ASN A 85 8.29 -2.43 11.99
N ILE A 86 8.46 -3.23 13.06
CA ILE A 86 7.48 -3.41 14.13
C ILE A 86 7.98 -2.88 15.49
N ASP A 87 9.23 -2.40 15.53
CA ASP A 87 9.93 -2.04 16.77
C ASP A 87 9.95 -0.52 17.00
N GLU A 88 9.58 0.29 16.00
CA GLU A 88 9.36 1.75 16.05
C GLU A 88 7.93 2.11 15.64
#